data_AF-A0A7S8WUZ9-F1
#
_entry.id   AF-A0A7S8WUZ9-F1
#
_cell.length_a   1.000
_cell.length_b   1.000
_cell.length_c   1.000
_cell.angle_alpha   90.00
_cell.angle_beta   90.00
_cell.angle_gamma   90.00
#
_symmetry.space_group_name_H-M   'P 1'
#
loop_
_entity.id
_entity.type
_entity.pdbx_description
1 polymer ?
#
loop_
_entity_poly.entity_id
_entity_poly.type
_entity_poly.pdbx_seq_one_letter_code
_entity_poly.pdbx_strand_id
1 'polypeptide(L)'
;QSFNLSDYDVFMSFTYFYIKNNKPFTFNLTNTSNFSSNSHSKTKIDKEKWKFILGRKGPIEYAHKLANEQIKSKKPVTFKVINEILGYCHILITEDILNSLINAPSLTIKNLDTDETKKILSNNISWPSSKIQIPGVYIFKHKITGEKYVGSSSQLALRLSGYLNYTHKPIGKFIPLLFKDRLSNFTLEIIPLVNNYNFRSEIVLEQYYLLDPSFTLNTVKVVNNPSGSNAKPLFMYNRDKTILYFSSTQQTDFIKKLNISHFTFSKHLKNGSYYLGKYLFTREAEVHAKVKDISIIKLALQLEKDRKLFNKNKPLNSLSRSVLMCLENNSEKEDSSLLFFSIGKCVEHLRSKGRSATHKTLVKYIGTGKSYQGYIFKYV
;
A
#
# COMPACT_ATOMS: atom_id res chain seq x y z
N GLN A 1 43.77 17.40 1.31
CA GLN A 1 43.77 15.98 1.73
C GLN A 1 42.46 15.38 1.28
N SER A 2 42.55 14.36 0.44
CA SER A 2 41.50 13.74 -0.35
C SER A 2 40.54 12.91 0.50
N PHE A 3 39.24 13.08 0.27
CA PHE A 3 38.21 12.16 0.75
C PHE A 3 38.17 10.95 -0.19
N ASN A 4 38.40 9.77 0.38
CA ASN A 4 38.40 8.48 -0.30
C ASN A 4 36.96 7.99 -0.47
N LEU A 5 36.58 7.66 -1.71
CA LEU A 5 35.22 7.43 -2.19
C LEU A 5 35.06 5.95 -2.62
N SER A 6 35.33 5.00 -1.72
CA SER A 6 35.37 3.56 -2.06
C SER A 6 34.35 2.64 -1.38
N ASP A 7 33.36 3.14 -0.63
CA ASP A 7 32.40 2.26 0.08
C ASP A 7 30.93 2.34 -0.39
N TYR A 8 30.68 2.75 -1.64
CA TYR A 8 29.34 2.67 -2.26
C TYR A 8 29.31 1.74 -3.47
N ASP A 9 29.60 0.46 -3.27
CA ASP A 9 29.44 -0.57 -4.31
C ASP A 9 28.83 -1.88 -3.78
N VAL A 10 27.50 -1.91 -3.56
CA VAL A 10 26.69 -3.16 -3.65
C VAL A 10 25.24 -2.93 -4.16
N PHE A 11 24.88 -1.78 -4.74
CA PHE A 11 23.53 -1.60 -5.32
C PHE A 11 23.52 -0.93 -6.71
N MET A 12 24.54 -1.18 -7.52
CA MET A 12 24.64 -0.72 -8.91
C MET A 12 24.82 -1.89 -9.88
N SER A 13 23.76 -2.66 -10.14
CA SER A 13 23.75 -3.55 -11.32
C SER A 13 22.33 -3.85 -11.84
N PHE A 14 21.59 -2.83 -12.29
CA PHE A 14 20.49 -3.08 -13.25
C PHE A 14 20.20 -1.90 -14.21
N THR A 15 20.89 -0.77 -14.09
CA THR A 15 20.69 0.39 -14.98
C THR A 15 21.78 0.58 -16.05
N TYR A 16 22.86 -0.20 -16.05
CA TYR A 16 24.00 0.05 -16.96
C TYR A 16 23.97 -0.71 -18.30
N PHE A 17 22.92 -1.48 -18.61
CA PHE A 17 22.87 -2.27 -19.86
C PHE A 17 21.93 -1.74 -20.95
N TYR A 18 21.44 -0.50 -20.85
CA TYR A 18 20.56 0.07 -21.89
C TYR A 18 20.98 1.45 -22.44
N ILE A 19 22.19 1.93 -22.14
CA ILE A 19 22.73 3.17 -22.70
C ILE A 19 24.08 2.88 -23.35
N LYS A 20 24.07 2.08 -24.41
CA LYS A 20 25.11 2.10 -25.43
C LYS A 20 24.59 1.46 -26.71
N ASN A 21 23.66 2.16 -27.36
CA ASN A 21 23.53 2.13 -28.81
C ASN A 21 22.77 3.39 -29.24
N ASN A 22 23.55 4.40 -29.63
CA ASN A 22 23.07 5.61 -30.27
C ASN A 22 22.51 5.27 -31.65
N LYS A 23 21.18 5.29 -31.80
CA LYS A 23 20.50 5.78 -33.00
C LYS A 23 19.23 6.53 -32.57
N PRO A 24 18.96 7.74 -33.08
CA PRO A 24 17.75 8.47 -32.75
C PRO A 24 16.55 7.77 -33.40
N PHE A 25 15.63 7.26 -32.59
CA PHE A 25 14.30 6.85 -33.06
C PHE A 25 13.42 8.09 -33.11
N THR A 26 13.19 8.62 -34.32
CA THR A 26 12.13 9.58 -34.59
C THR A 26 10.78 8.85 -34.59
N PHE A 27 9.96 9.09 -33.57
CA PHE A 27 8.55 8.72 -33.62
C PHE A 27 7.78 9.84 -34.31
N ASN A 28 7.59 9.72 -35.63
CA ASN A 28 6.48 10.35 -36.31
C ASN A 28 5.21 9.56 -35.95
N LEU A 29 4.37 10.14 -35.08
CA LEU A 29 3.05 9.58 -34.78
C LEU A 29 1.98 10.37 -35.54
N THR A 30 1.90 10.17 -36.86
CA THR A 30 0.64 10.36 -37.57
C THR A 30 -0.18 9.10 -37.36
N ASN A 31 -1.10 9.12 -36.40
CA ASN A 31 -2.20 8.17 -36.36
C ASN A 31 -3.50 8.93 -36.03
N THR A 32 -4.05 9.54 -37.08
CA THR A 32 -5.48 9.72 -37.23
C THR A 32 -6.13 8.34 -37.18
N SER A 33 -6.73 7.99 -36.06
CA SER A 33 -7.71 6.90 -36.02
C SER A 33 -9.05 7.47 -35.58
N ASN A 34 -9.94 7.56 -36.55
CA ASN A 34 -11.36 7.85 -36.38
C ASN A 34 -11.94 6.83 -35.38
N PHE A 35 -12.32 7.30 -34.19
CA PHE A 35 -13.12 6.50 -33.27
C PHE A 35 -14.58 6.55 -33.72
N SER A 36 -15.01 5.52 -34.46
CA SER A 36 -16.43 5.20 -34.56
C SER A 36 -16.92 4.70 -33.20
N SER A 37 -17.93 5.37 -32.66
CA SER A 37 -18.61 5.06 -31.41
C SER A 37 -19.44 3.77 -31.49
N ASN A 38 -18.80 2.61 -31.32
CA ASN A 38 -19.53 1.37 -31.04
C ASN A 38 -19.80 1.21 -29.54
N SER A 39 -21.01 1.57 -29.14
CA SER A 39 -21.54 1.34 -27.79
C SER A 39 -21.77 -0.16 -27.54
N HIS A 40 -20.76 -0.86 -27.03
CA HIS A 40 -20.96 -2.23 -26.54
C HIS A 40 -21.81 -2.22 -25.27
N SER A 41 -23.03 -2.74 -25.37
CA SER A 41 -23.93 -2.96 -24.23
C SER A 41 -23.27 -3.91 -23.22
N LYS A 42 -22.94 -3.42 -22.02
CA LYS A 42 -22.35 -4.23 -20.93
C LYS A 42 -23.24 -5.44 -20.60
N THR A 43 -22.65 -6.65 -20.62
CA THR A 43 -23.35 -7.89 -20.30
C THR A 43 -23.86 -7.90 -18.85
N LYS A 44 -24.87 -8.73 -18.54
CA LYS A 44 -25.42 -8.88 -17.17
C LYS A 44 -24.36 -9.33 -16.16
N ILE A 45 -23.40 -10.16 -16.60
CA ILE A 45 -22.27 -10.64 -15.80
C ILE A 45 -21.31 -9.50 -15.46
N ASP A 46 -21.03 -8.61 -16.42
CA ASP A 46 -20.20 -7.43 -16.17
C ASP A 46 -20.86 -6.50 -15.15
N LYS A 47 -22.18 -6.29 -15.27
CA LYS A 47 -22.94 -5.46 -14.31
C LYS A 47 -22.86 -6.01 -12.88
N GLU A 48 -22.95 -7.32 -12.68
CA GLU A 48 -22.81 -7.93 -11.35
C GLU A 48 -21.36 -7.84 -10.83
N LYS A 49 -20.35 -8.07 -11.66
CA LYS A 49 -18.94 -7.86 -11.28
C LYS A 49 -18.66 -6.42 -10.83
N TRP A 50 -19.23 -5.43 -11.52
CA TRP A 50 -19.09 -4.03 -11.12
C TRP A 50 -19.76 -3.73 -9.78
N LYS A 51 -20.82 -4.44 -9.38
CA LYS A 51 -21.40 -4.28 -8.03
C LYS A 51 -20.42 -4.72 -6.95
N PHE A 52 -19.68 -5.81 -7.14
CA PHE A 52 -18.62 -6.24 -6.23
C PHE A 52 -17.42 -5.27 -6.23
N ILE A 53 -16.96 -4.83 -7.41
CA ILE A 53 -15.83 -3.89 -7.55
C ILE A 53 -16.12 -2.54 -6.91
N LEU A 54 -17.35 -2.04 -7.04
CA LEU A 54 -17.80 -0.78 -6.44
C LEU A 54 -18.26 -0.96 -4.98
N GLY A 55 -18.02 -2.14 -4.38
CA GLY A 55 -18.38 -2.48 -3.01
C GLY A 55 -19.88 -2.50 -2.72
N ARG A 56 -20.75 -2.46 -3.74
CA ARG A 56 -22.23 -2.55 -3.61
C ARG A 56 -22.72 -3.96 -3.30
N LYS A 57 -21.83 -4.96 -3.31
CA LYS A 57 -22.00 -6.36 -2.86
C LYS A 57 -20.67 -6.87 -2.31
N GLY A 58 -20.71 -7.82 -1.38
CA GLY A 58 -19.51 -8.46 -0.82
C GLY A 58 -18.98 -7.76 0.45
N PRO A 59 -17.72 -7.98 0.86
CA PRO A 59 -17.22 -7.63 2.20
C PRO A 59 -17.18 -6.12 2.50
N ILE A 60 -17.30 -5.26 1.48
CA ILE A 60 -17.27 -3.79 1.62
C ILE A 60 -18.70 -3.20 1.65
N GLU A 61 -19.74 -4.00 1.40
CA GLU A 61 -21.14 -3.54 1.33
C GLU A 61 -21.59 -2.81 2.61
N TYR A 62 -21.16 -3.29 3.76
CA TYR A 62 -21.47 -2.67 5.04
C TYR A 62 -20.90 -1.24 5.14
N ALA A 63 -19.66 -1.02 4.69
CA ALA A 63 -19.06 0.31 4.66
C ALA A 63 -19.85 1.28 3.75
N HIS A 64 -20.38 0.79 2.62
CA HIS A 64 -21.22 1.61 1.75
C HIS A 64 -22.57 1.96 2.37
N LYS A 65 -23.18 1.05 3.15
CA LYS A 65 -24.41 1.34 3.90
C LYS A 65 -24.17 2.43 4.92
N LEU A 66 -23.13 2.28 5.75
CA LEU A 66 -22.73 3.28 6.75
C LEU A 66 -22.46 4.66 6.14
N ALA A 67 -21.71 4.72 5.03
CA ALA A 67 -21.44 5.98 4.35
C ALA A 67 -22.72 6.68 3.87
N ASN A 68 -23.66 5.91 3.31
CA ASN A 68 -24.94 6.46 2.86
C ASN A 68 -25.82 6.91 4.03
N GLU A 69 -25.83 6.17 5.13
CA GLU A 69 -26.54 6.54 6.36
C GLU A 69 -25.98 7.84 6.94
N GLN A 70 -24.66 7.97 7.02
CA GLN A 70 -24.01 9.20 7.47
C GLN A 70 -24.40 10.39 6.59
N ILE A 71 -24.31 10.27 5.26
CA ILE A 71 -24.69 11.35 4.33
C ILE A 71 -26.15 11.76 4.53
N LYS A 72 -27.06 10.78 4.68
CA LYS A 72 -28.50 11.04 4.92
C LYS A 72 -28.76 11.70 6.27
N SER A 73 -27.97 11.35 7.29
CA SER A 73 -28.14 11.86 8.66
C SER A 73 -27.88 13.38 8.77
N LYS A 74 -27.09 13.95 7.85
CA LYS A 74 -26.61 15.35 7.87
C LYS A 74 -25.88 15.74 9.16
N LYS A 75 -25.47 14.77 9.98
CA LYS A 75 -24.69 15.03 11.19
C LYS A 75 -23.23 15.30 10.82
N PRO A 76 -22.48 16.04 11.67
CA PRO A 76 -21.04 16.17 11.51
C PRO A 76 -20.35 14.80 11.45
N VAL A 77 -19.35 14.67 10.59
CA VAL A 77 -18.55 13.45 10.48
C VAL A 77 -17.58 13.41 11.65
N THR A 78 -17.61 12.31 12.42
CA THR A 78 -16.73 12.09 13.57
C THR A 78 -15.71 10.99 13.29
N PHE A 79 -14.65 10.91 14.10
CA PHE A 79 -13.63 9.86 13.94
C PHE A 79 -14.22 8.45 14.12
N LYS A 80 -15.27 8.28 14.95
CA LYS A 80 -15.96 7.00 15.14
C LYS A 80 -16.61 6.51 13.85
N VAL A 81 -17.32 7.41 13.15
CA VAL A 81 -17.94 7.10 11.85
C VAL A 81 -16.88 6.71 10.82
N ILE A 82 -15.77 7.44 10.77
CA ILE A 82 -14.65 7.12 9.87
C ILE A 82 -14.05 5.75 10.20
N ASN A 83 -13.82 5.43 11.48
CA ASN A 83 -13.30 4.13 11.90
C ASN A 83 -14.24 2.97 11.55
N GLU A 84 -15.55 3.15 11.69
CA GLU A 84 -16.54 2.13 11.31
C GLU A 84 -16.52 1.88 9.80
N ILE A 85 -16.53 2.95 8.99
CA ILE A 85 -16.49 2.85 7.53
C ILE A 85 -15.16 2.27 7.05
N LEU A 86 -14.03 2.66 7.63
CA LEU A 86 -12.69 2.22 7.23
C LEU A 86 -12.20 0.98 7.98
N GLY A 87 -13.03 0.35 8.81
CA GLY A 87 -12.69 -0.87 9.54
C GLY A 87 -12.26 -2.00 8.61
N TYR A 88 -12.85 -2.08 7.41
CA TYR A 88 -12.47 -3.07 6.38
C TYR A 88 -11.05 -2.83 5.80
N CYS A 89 -10.50 -1.63 5.97
CA CYS A 89 -9.13 -1.29 5.61
C CYS A 89 -8.13 -1.48 6.77
N HIS A 90 -8.60 -1.91 7.94
CA HIS A 90 -7.83 -1.95 9.18
C HIS A 90 -7.20 -0.59 9.53
N ILE A 91 -7.91 0.50 9.21
CA ILE A 91 -7.51 1.86 9.58
C ILE A 91 -8.32 2.26 10.81
N LEU A 92 -7.62 2.63 11.87
CA LEU A 92 -8.20 3.18 13.09
C LEU A 92 -7.47 4.47 13.43
N ILE A 93 -8.25 5.53 13.66
CA ILE A 93 -7.77 6.87 14.00
C ILE A 93 -8.38 7.36 15.31
N THR A 94 -7.74 8.36 15.90
CA THR A 94 -8.26 9.11 17.04
C THR A 94 -8.91 10.42 16.57
N GLU A 95 -9.57 11.11 17.49
CA GLU A 95 -10.12 12.45 17.24
C GLU A 95 -9.03 13.45 16.88
N ASP A 96 -7.91 13.45 17.61
CA ASP A 96 -6.76 14.34 17.34
C ASP A 96 -6.20 14.14 15.93
N ILE A 97 -6.14 12.88 15.47
CA ILE A 97 -5.70 12.55 14.12
C ILE A 97 -6.67 13.13 13.10
N LEU A 98 -7.99 12.94 13.27
CA LEU A 98 -8.98 13.51 12.35
C LEU A 98 -8.86 15.04 12.30
N ASN A 99 -8.79 15.68 13.47
CA ASN A 99 -8.67 17.13 13.59
C ASN A 99 -7.39 17.66 12.95
N SER A 100 -6.27 16.96 13.08
CA SER A 100 -5.03 17.32 12.41
C SER A 100 -5.14 17.23 10.88
N LEU A 101 -5.85 16.22 10.36
CA LEU A 101 -6.01 16.02 8.92
C LEU A 101 -6.95 17.03 8.28
N ILE A 102 -8.09 17.33 8.89
CA ILE A 102 -9.07 18.30 8.34
C ILE A 102 -8.53 19.73 8.34
N ASN A 103 -7.60 20.04 9.25
CA ASN A 103 -6.95 21.35 9.36
C ASN A 103 -5.59 21.40 8.64
N ALA A 104 -5.24 20.37 7.86
CA ALA A 104 -3.99 20.36 7.11
C ALA A 104 -3.96 21.51 6.09
N PRO A 105 -2.81 22.17 5.88
CA PRO A 105 -2.71 23.26 4.91
C PRO A 105 -3.13 22.82 3.51
N SER A 106 -3.96 23.64 2.85
CA SER A 106 -4.39 23.42 1.47
C SER A 106 -3.91 24.52 0.53
N LEU A 107 -3.71 24.14 -0.73
CA LEU A 107 -3.34 25.01 -1.83
C LEU A 107 -4.47 25.02 -2.85
N THR A 108 -5.02 26.20 -3.14
CA THR A 108 -6.06 26.36 -4.16
C THR A 108 -5.52 27.01 -5.43
N ILE A 109 -5.69 26.33 -6.56
CA ILE A 109 -5.30 26.78 -7.90
C ILE A 109 -6.57 27.07 -8.69
N LYS A 110 -6.74 28.33 -9.12
CA LYS A 110 -7.96 28.79 -9.80
C LYS A 110 -7.93 28.60 -11.31
N ASN A 111 -6.76 28.76 -11.94
CA ASN A 111 -6.58 28.64 -13.38
C ASN A 111 -5.65 27.45 -13.60
N LEU A 112 -6.16 26.38 -14.24
CA LEU A 112 -5.47 25.09 -14.36
C LEU A 112 -4.84 24.87 -15.75
N ASP A 113 -5.13 25.76 -16.68
CA ASP A 113 -4.78 25.74 -18.10
C ASP A 113 -3.52 26.58 -18.41
N THR A 114 -2.79 27.03 -17.39
CA THR A 114 -1.60 27.86 -17.53
C THR A 114 -0.31 27.09 -17.20
N ASP A 115 0.81 27.49 -17.80
CA ASP A 115 2.12 26.92 -17.43
C ASP A 115 2.54 27.26 -16.00
N GLU A 116 1.99 28.34 -15.43
CA GLU A 116 2.16 28.69 -14.03
C GLU A 116 1.59 27.61 -13.10
N THR A 117 0.49 26.96 -13.48
CA THR A 117 -0.07 25.81 -12.75
C THR A 117 0.98 24.71 -12.58
N LYS A 118 1.70 24.38 -13.65
CA LYS A 118 2.73 23.32 -13.60
C LYS A 118 3.85 23.68 -12.63
N LYS A 119 4.27 24.95 -12.60
CA LYS A 119 5.28 25.46 -11.66
C LYS A 119 4.80 25.42 -10.22
N ILE A 120 3.57 25.87 -9.96
CA ILE A 120 2.96 25.83 -8.62
C ILE A 120 2.90 24.38 -8.12
N LEU A 121 2.47 23.45 -8.96
CA LEU A 121 2.41 22.03 -8.63
C LEU A 121 3.81 21.44 -8.35
N SER A 122 4.78 21.67 -9.23
CA SER A 122 6.13 21.14 -9.04
C SER A 122 6.77 21.62 -7.73
N ASN A 123 6.50 22.86 -7.34
CA ASN A 123 7.04 23.46 -6.12
C ASN A 123 6.40 22.92 -4.84
N ASN A 124 5.12 22.52 -4.89
CA ASN A 124 4.37 22.11 -3.69
C ASN A 124 4.22 20.59 -3.53
N ILE A 125 4.18 19.83 -4.62
CA ILE A 125 3.95 18.38 -4.60
C ILE A 125 5.00 17.56 -5.37
N SER A 126 6.09 18.21 -5.81
CA SER A 126 7.18 17.63 -6.61
C SER A 126 6.79 17.28 -8.06
N TRP A 127 7.76 16.75 -8.81
CA TRP A 127 7.59 16.29 -10.18
C TRP A 127 7.01 14.86 -10.25
N PRO A 128 6.24 14.53 -11.30
CA PRO A 128 5.74 13.16 -11.51
C PRO A 128 6.85 12.09 -11.56
N SER A 129 8.04 12.46 -12.04
CA SER A 129 9.22 11.59 -12.15
C SER A 129 10.11 11.58 -10.91
N SER A 130 9.79 12.36 -9.87
CA SER A 130 10.61 12.45 -8.66
C SER A 130 10.68 11.12 -7.91
N LYS A 131 11.86 10.82 -7.35
CA LYS A 131 12.04 9.67 -6.46
C LYS A 131 11.21 9.78 -5.17
N ILE A 132 11.08 11.00 -4.65
CA ILE A 132 10.27 11.31 -3.48
C ILE A 132 8.90 11.75 -3.98
N GLN A 133 7.86 11.04 -3.54
CA GLN A 133 6.48 11.31 -3.89
C GLN A 133 5.73 11.81 -2.66
N ILE A 134 4.91 12.85 -2.85
CA ILE A 134 4.13 13.45 -1.76
C ILE A 134 2.71 12.85 -1.79
N PRO A 135 2.24 12.27 -0.68
CA PRO A 135 0.87 11.79 -0.54
C PRO A 135 -0.10 12.93 -0.21
N GLY A 136 -1.37 12.73 -0.49
CA GLY A 136 -2.42 13.65 -0.05
C GLY A 136 -3.71 13.57 -0.84
N VAL A 137 -4.53 14.61 -0.71
CA VAL A 137 -5.87 14.71 -1.30
C VAL A 137 -5.91 15.84 -2.32
N TYR A 138 -6.71 15.66 -3.37
CA TYR A 138 -7.00 16.67 -4.37
C TYR A 138 -8.50 16.77 -4.61
N ILE A 139 -8.99 17.99 -4.76
CA ILE A 139 -10.41 18.31 -4.94
C ILE A 139 -10.56 19.18 -6.17
N PHE A 140 -11.31 18.69 -7.16
CA PHE A 140 -11.75 19.49 -8.28
C PHE A 140 -13.14 20.07 -7.98
N LYS A 141 -13.32 21.35 -8.25
CA LYS A 141 -14.63 22.02 -8.17
C LYS A 141 -14.94 22.68 -9.51
N HIS A 142 -16.08 22.37 -10.09
CA HIS A 142 -16.55 23.04 -11.30
C HIS A 142 -16.94 24.49 -10.96
N LYS A 143 -16.41 25.47 -11.69
CA LYS A 143 -16.56 26.91 -11.41
C LYS A 143 -18.02 27.36 -11.48
N ILE A 144 -18.75 26.86 -12.49
CA ILE A 144 -20.16 27.23 -12.74
C ILE A 144 -21.13 26.46 -11.84
N THR A 145 -21.16 25.12 -11.95
CA THR A 145 -22.14 24.29 -11.22
C THR A 145 -21.81 24.12 -9.74
N GLY A 146 -20.57 24.38 -9.32
CA GLY A 146 -20.10 24.14 -7.95
C GLY A 146 -19.92 22.66 -7.59
N GLU A 147 -20.18 21.74 -8.51
CA GLU A 147 -20.03 20.30 -8.30
C GLU A 147 -18.58 19.94 -7.99
N LYS A 148 -18.39 19.04 -7.01
CA LYS A 148 -17.06 18.66 -6.53
C LYS A 148 -16.73 17.19 -6.78
N TYR A 149 -15.46 16.94 -7.03
CA TYR A 149 -14.82 15.63 -7.05
C TYR A 149 -13.64 15.62 -6.09
N VAL A 150 -13.53 14.60 -5.23
CA VAL A 150 -12.35 14.35 -4.40
C VAL A 150 -11.67 13.06 -4.80
N GLY A 151 -10.34 13.02 -4.69
CA GLY A 151 -9.59 11.78 -4.67
C GLY A 151 -8.31 11.91 -3.85
N SER A 152 -7.75 10.78 -3.43
CA SER A 152 -6.42 10.72 -2.82
C SER A 152 -5.40 10.03 -3.70
N SER A 153 -4.13 10.23 -3.35
CA SER A 153 -3.01 9.48 -3.92
C SER A 153 -1.84 9.46 -2.94
N SER A 154 -1.13 8.34 -2.86
CA SER A 154 0.19 8.28 -2.23
C SER A 154 1.27 8.96 -3.10
N GLN A 155 0.92 9.33 -4.33
CA GLN A 155 1.78 9.98 -5.32
C GLN A 155 0.96 11.08 -6.03
N LEU A 156 0.82 12.25 -5.39
CA LEU A 156 -0.04 13.34 -5.89
C LEU A 156 0.39 13.82 -7.27
N ALA A 157 1.68 14.12 -7.46
CA ALA A 157 2.20 14.68 -8.71
C ALA A 157 1.92 13.74 -9.91
N LEU A 158 2.19 12.45 -9.75
CA LEU A 158 1.89 11.45 -10.78
C LEU A 158 0.39 11.39 -11.08
N ARG A 159 -0.46 11.32 -10.05
CA ARG A 159 -1.91 11.22 -10.24
C ARG A 159 -2.50 12.46 -10.90
N LEU A 160 -2.09 13.66 -10.47
CA LEU A 160 -2.53 14.94 -10.99
C LEU A 160 -2.08 15.16 -12.43
N SER A 161 -0.86 14.75 -12.77
CA SER A 161 -0.36 14.83 -14.16
C SER A 161 -1.30 14.14 -15.16
N GLY A 162 -1.95 13.04 -14.77
CA GLY A 162 -2.88 12.35 -15.65
C GLY A 162 -4.19 13.13 -15.91
N TYR A 163 -4.66 13.91 -14.93
CA TYR A 163 -5.84 14.76 -15.13
C TYR A 163 -5.47 15.98 -15.99
N LEU A 164 -4.33 16.62 -15.69
CA LEU A 164 -3.87 17.81 -16.40
C LEU A 164 -3.52 17.54 -17.86
N ASN A 165 -3.02 16.32 -18.15
CA ASN A 165 -2.66 15.89 -19.49
C ASN A 165 -3.75 15.06 -20.19
N TYR A 166 -4.95 14.95 -19.60
CA TYR A 166 -6.08 14.19 -20.16
C TYR A 166 -5.75 12.72 -20.50
N THR A 167 -4.90 12.06 -19.72
CA THR A 167 -4.48 10.66 -19.99
C THR A 167 -5.34 9.62 -19.27
N HIS A 168 -6.21 10.04 -18.35
CA HIS A 168 -7.14 9.14 -17.67
C HIS A 168 -8.24 8.63 -18.61
N LYS A 169 -8.69 7.39 -18.40
CA LYS A 169 -9.83 6.84 -19.14
C LYS A 169 -11.11 7.61 -18.77
N PRO A 170 -11.99 7.95 -19.73
CA PRO A 170 -13.23 8.69 -19.49
C PRO A 170 -14.30 7.82 -18.83
N ILE A 171 -14.14 7.55 -17.53
CA ILE A 171 -15.04 6.74 -16.72
C ILE A 171 -15.59 7.53 -15.52
N GLY A 172 -16.73 7.08 -14.99
CA GLY A 172 -17.41 7.76 -13.88
C GLY A 172 -18.10 9.05 -14.33
N LYS A 173 -18.36 9.97 -13.39
CA LYS A 173 -18.94 11.29 -13.70
C LYS A 173 -17.90 12.35 -13.96
N PHE A 174 -16.81 12.36 -13.19
CA PHE A 174 -15.82 13.43 -13.21
C PHE A 174 -14.99 13.49 -14.50
N ILE A 175 -14.33 12.41 -14.93
CA ILE A 175 -13.44 12.47 -16.10
C ILE A 175 -14.19 12.87 -17.39
N PRO A 176 -15.37 12.29 -17.70
CA PRO A 176 -16.12 12.74 -18.88
C PRO A 176 -16.48 14.23 -18.83
N LEU A 177 -16.86 14.75 -17.65
CA LEU A 177 -17.16 16.16 -17.45
C LEU A 177 -15.91 17.03 -17.64
N LEU A 178 -14.78 16.64 -17.03
CA LEU A 178 -13.50 17.33 -17.18
C LEU A 178 -13.06 17.41 -18.65
N PHE A 179 -13.26 16.34 -19.42
CA PHE A 179 -12.86 16.27 -20.83
C PHE A 179 -13.76 17.15 -21.70
N LYS A 180 -15.06 17.18 -21.39
CA LYS A 180 -16.06 18.00 -22.08
C LYS A 180 -15.84 19.49 -21.81
N ASP A 181 -15.78 19.87 -20.54
CA ASP A 181 -15.83 21.27 -20.13
C ASP A 181 -14.43 21.89 -19.98
N ARG A 182 -13.36 21.08 -20.08
CA ARG A 182 -11.95 21.47 -20.01
C ARG A 182 -11.52 22.02 -18.63
N LEU A 183 -10.21 21.96 -18.39
CA LEU A 183 -9.56 22.39 -17.14
C LEU A 183 -9.86 23.84 -16.72
N SER A 184 -10.04 24.75 -17.69
CA SER A 184 -10.34 26.16 -17.42
C SER A 184 -11.63 26.37 -16.63
N ASN A 185 -12.57 25.43 -16.69
CA ASN A 185 -13.83 25.45 -15.95
C ASN A 185 -13.76 24.84 -14.55
N PHE A 186 -12.57 24.44 -14.08
CA PHE A 186 -12.38 23.86 -12.76
C PHE A 186 -11.37 24.64 -11.93
N THR A 187 -11.55 24.60 -10.62
CA THR A 187 -10.51 24.93 -9.64
C THR A 187 -9.99 23.64 -9.01
N LEU A 188 -8.72 23.62 -8.61
CA LEU A 188 -8.09 22.50 -7.95
C LEU A 188 -7.62 22.92 -6.56
N GLU A 189 -8.12 22.25 -5.52
CA GLU A 189 -7.57 22.33 -4.18
C GLU A 189 -6.72 21.07 -3.91
N ILE A 190 -5.56 21.26 -3.27
CA ILE A 190 -4.61 20.19 -2.97
C ILE A 190 -4.23 20.28 -1.51
N ILE A 191 -4.27 19.16 -0.81
CA ILE A 191 -3.90 19.03 0.60
C ILE A 191 -2.71 18.06 0.67
N PRO A 192 -1.46 18.57 0.59
CA PRO A 192 -0.27 17.73 0.67
C PRO A 192 -0.01 17.29 2.11
N LEU A 193 0.21 15.99 2.32
CA LEU A 193 0.43 15.40 3.64
C LEU A 193 1.91 15.07 3.86
N VAL A 194 2.75 16.11 3.90
CA VAL A 194 4.22 16.00 3.92
C VAL A 194 4.76 15.53 5.28
N ASN A 195 4.18 16.03 6.38
CA ASN A 195 4.71 15.82 7.74
C ASN A 195 3.94 14.78 8.57
N ASN A 196 2.80 14.29 8.06
CA ASN A 196 1.84 13.47 8.82
C ASN A 196 1.52 12.11 8.15
N TYR A 197 2.49 11.55 7.41
CA TYR A 197 2.30 10.26 6.74
C TYR A 197 2.78 9.09 7.62
N ASN A 198 2.17 8.93 8.79
CA ASN A 198 2.44 7.79 9.68
C ASN A 198 1.61 6.56 9.33
N PHE A 199 0.49 6.77 8.64
CA PHE A 199 -0.43 5.77 8.13
C PHE A 199 -1.01 6.31 6.82
N ARG A 200 -1.99 5.61 6.23
CA ARG A 200 -2.63 6.00 4.97
C ARG A 200 -3.61 7.17 5.19
N SER A 201 -3.07 8.28 5.66
CA SER A 201 -3.78 9.51 6.05
C SER A 201 -4.58 10.12 4.90
N GLU A 202 -4.12 9.96 3.67
CA GLU A 202 -4.78 10.41 2.45
C GLU A 202 -6.13 9.71 2.23
N ILE A 203 -6.24 8.44 2.63
CA ILE A 203 -7.47 7.65 2.53
C ILE A 203 -8.50 8.11 3.54
N VAL A 204 -8.04 8.40 4.77
CA VAL A 204 -8.88 8.91 5.84
C VAL A 204 -9.47 10.25 5.45
N LEU A 205 -8.64 11.16 4.95
CA LEU A 205 -9.07 12.48 4.53
C LEU A 205 -9.97 12.44 3.29
N GLU A 206 -9.69 11.58 2.30
CA GLU A 206 -10.63 11.35 1.18
C GLU A 206 -11.97 10.84 1.68
N GLN A 207 -11.98 9.85 2.59
CA GLN A 207 -13.22 9.30 3.15
C GLN A 207 -14.05 10.37 3.86
N TYR A 208 -13.41 11.28 4.60
CA TYR A 208 -14.08 12.42 5.23
C TYR A 208 -14.83 13.28 4.19
N TYR A 209 -14.16 13.69 3.12
CA TYR A 209 -14.78 14.50 2.06
C TYR A 209 -15.85 13.74 1.27
N LEU A 210 -15.71 12.43 1.07
CA LEU A 210 -16.73 11.64 0.38
C LEU A 210 -18.08 11.66 1.12
N LEU A 211 -18.08 11.86 2.43
CA LEU A 211 -19.29 11.94 3.26
C LEU A 211 -19.94 13.33 3.22
N ASP A 212 -19.30 14.34 2.63
CA ASP A 212 -19.94 15.61 2.31
C ASP A 212 -20.80 15.46 1.03
N PRO A 213 -22.11 15.77 1.09
CA PRO A 213 -23.02 15.62 -0.04
C PRO A 213 -22.66 16.51 -1.25
N SER A 214 -21.87 17.57 -1.06
CA SER A 214 -21.42 18.46 -2.14
C SER A 214 -20.44 17.80 -3.13
N PHE A 215 -19.86 16.65 -2.78
CA PHE A 215 -18.99 15.86 -3.67
C PHE A 215 -19.81 14.96 -4.62
N THR A 216 -20.60 15.59 -5.49
CA THR A 216 -21.59 14.94 -6.38
C THR A 216 -20.96 14.16 -7.55
N LEU A 217 -19.71 14.47 -7.90
CA LEU A 217 -18.99 13.84 -9.02
C LEU A 217 -18.35 12.50 -8.63
N ASN A 218 -18.20 12.23 -7.32
CA ASN A 218 -17.82 10.90 -6.82
C ASN A 218 -19.01 9.93 -6.91
N THR A 219 -18.88 8.91 -7.74
CA THR A 219 -19.94 7.89 -7.92
C THR A 219 -19.98 6.88 -6.76
N VAL A 220 -18.87 6.77 -6.03
CA VAL A 220 -18.67 5.87 -4.89
C VAL A 220 -18.37 6.74 -3.67
N LYS A 221 -19.04 6.48 -2.55
CA LYS A 221 -18.96 7.27 -1.31
C LYS A 221 -18.09 6.64 -0.22
N VAL A 222 -17.46 5.52 -0.56
CA VAL A 222 -16.43 4.88 0.25
C VAL A 222 -15.15 4.92 -0.56
N VAL A 223 -14.06 5.35 0.06
CA VAL A 223 -12.74 5.37 -0.57
C VAL A 223 -12.39 3.97 -1.02
N ASN A 224 -11.91 3.81 -2.25
CA ASN A 224 -11.31 2.56 -2.65
C ASN A 224 -9.90 2.54 -2.09
N ASN A 225 -9.60 1.57 -1.24
CA ASN A 225 -8.23 1.29 -0.84
C ASN A 225 -7.33 1.32 -2.11
N PRO A 226 -6.22 2.10 -2.19
CA PRO A 226 -5.28 2.14 -3.31
C PRO A 226 -4.79 0.78 -3.82
N SER A 227 -4.90 -0.27 -3.00
CA SER A 227 -4.66 -1.63 -3.45
C SER A 227 -5.82 -2.16 -4.30
N GLY A 228 -7.04 -1.71 -4.09
CA GLY A 228 -8.34 -2.26 -4.51
C GLY A 228 -8.72 -2.28 -6.00
N SER A 229 -7.92 -1.80 -6.94
CA SER A 229 -8.13 -2.16 -8.36
C SER A 229 -7.26 -3.33 -8.83
N ASN A 230 -6.18 -3.64 -8.11
CA ASN A 230 -5.22 -4.70 -8.45
C ASN A 230 -4.76 -5.55 -7.24
N ALA A 231 -5.42 -5.41 -6.08
CA ALA A 231 -5.21 -6.18 -4.86
C ALA A 231 -5.71 -7.58 -5.11
N LYS A 232 -4.88 -8.35 -5.80
CA LYS A 232 -5.15 -9.75 -6.05
C LYS A 232 -4.94 -10.45 -4.72
N PRO A 233 -6.01 -10.99 -4.09
CA PRO A 233 -5.87 -11.72 -2.84
C PRO A 233 -4.85 -12.84 -3.03
N LEU A 234 -4.09 -13.11 -1.98
CA LEU A 234 -3.05 -14.13 -1.94
C LEU A 234 -3.29 -14.99 -0.73
N PHE A 235 -3.20 -16.30 -0.93
CA PHE A 235 -3.47 -17.31 0.07
C PHE A 235 -2.29 -18.27 0.14
N MET A 236 -1.96 -18.73 1.36
CA MET A 236 -1.05 -19.83 1.61
C MET A 236 -1.80 -20.99 2.25
N TYR A 237 -1.96 -22.06 1.49
CA TYR A 237 -2.61 -23.29 1.94
C TYR A 237 -1.59 -24.41 2.19
N ASN A 238 -2.05 -25.49 2.82
CA ASN A 238 -1.43 -26.81 2.63
C ASN A 238 -1.66 -27.34 1.20
N ARG A 239 -1.03 -28.46 0.86
CA ARG A 239 -0.98 -29.00 -0.51
C ARG A 239 -2.35 -29.32 -1.12
N ASP A 240 -3.25 -29.83 -0.30
CA ASP A 240 -4.63 -30.26 -0.60
C ASP A 240 -5.67 -29.14 -0.42
N LYS A 241 -5.23 -27.91 -0.08
CA LYS A 241 -6.09 -26.73 0.13
C LYS A 241 -7.11 -26.85 1.28
N THR A 242 -7.00 -27.84 2.15
CA THR A 242 -7.93 -28.04 3.28
C THR A 242 -7.69 -27.07 4.43
N ILE A 243 -6.49 -26.50 4.56
CA ILE A 243 -6.10 -25.59 5.65
C ILE A 243 -5.49 -24.31 5.08
N LEU A 244 -6.07 -23.16 5.41
CA LEU A 244 -5.50 -21.84 5.12
C LEU A 244 -4.58 -21.40 6.27
N TYR A 245 -3.28 -21.23 6.01
CA TYR A 245 -2.32 -20.74 7.01
C TYR A 245 -2.26 -19.23 7.09
N PHE A 246 -2.34 -18.54 5.94
CA PHE A 246 -2.20 -17.09 5.87
C PHE A 246 -2.82 -16.53 4.60
N SER A 247 -3.43 -15.35 4.70
CA SER A 247 -3.93 -14.61 3.55
C SER A 247 -3.59 -13.13 3.68
N SER A 248 -3.25 -12.49 2.56
CA SER A 248 -3.09 -11.05 2.47
C SER A 248 -3.43 -10.57 1.06
N THR A 249 -3.78 -9.30 0.92
CA THR A 249 -3.94 -8.64 -0.38
C THR A 249 -2.62 -8.07 -0.90
N GLN A 250 -1.54 -8.14 -0.12
CA GLN A 250 -0.23 -7.59 -0.44
C GLN A 250 0.85 -8.68 -0.45
N GLN A 251 1.56 -8.81 -1.58
CA GLN A 251 2.71 -9.72 -1.69
C GLN A 251 3.84 -9.36 -0.69
N THR A 252 3.98 -8.08 -0.36
CA THR A 252 4.96 -7.58 0.62
C THR A 252 4.75 -8.18 2.01
N ASP A 253 3.53 -8.57 2.38
CA ASP A 253 3.26 -9.21 3.66
C ASP A 253 3.89 -10.60 3.74
N PHE A 254 3.76 -11.42 2.70
CA PHE A 254 4.43 -12.72 2.62
C PHE A 254 5.95 -12.57 2.65
N ILE A 255 6.47 -11.52 2.02
CA ILE A 255 7.91 -11.28 1.97
C ILE A 255 8.44 -10.84 3.33
N LYS A 256 7.86 -9.80 3.93
CA LYS A 256 8.37 -9.15 5.14
C LYS A 256 7.98 -9.89 6.41
N LYS A 257 6.73 -10.34 6.54
CA LYS A 257 6.21 -10.98 7.76
C LYS A 257 6.64 -12.44 7.88
N LEU A 258 6.78 -13.14 6.74
CA LEU A 258 7.13 -14.57 6.71
C LEU A 258 8.55 -14.86 6.22
N ASN A 259 9.35 -13.83 5.88
CA ASN A 259 10.73 -13.95 5.36
C ASN A 259 10.85 -14.81 4.10
N ILE A 260 9.93 -14.64 3.16
CA ILE A 260 9.96 -15.36 1.89
C ILE A 260 10.58 -14.42 0.85
N SER A 261 11.66 -14.82 0.18
CA SER A 261 12.25 -13.96 -0.84
C SER A 261 11.25 -13.70 -1.97
N HIS A 262 11.30 -12.50 -2.56
CA HIS A 262 10.42 -12.14 -3.67
C HIS A 262 10.50 -13.16 -4.82
N PHE A 263 11.71 -13.60 -5.16
CA PHE A 263 11.95 -14.58 -6.21
C PHE A 263 11.31 -15.94 -5.91
N THR A 264 11.53 -16.47 -4.70
CA THR A 264 10.97 -17.75 -4.28
C THR A 264 9.44 -17.70 -4.24
N PHE A 265 8.88 -16.64 -3.66
CA PHE A 265 7.43 -16.43 -3.63
C PHE A 265 6.84 -16.42 -5.04
N SER A 266 7.42 -15.60 -5.93
CA SER A 266 6.94 -15.44 -7.31
C SER A 266 7.05 -16.74 -8.11
N LYS A 267 8.14 -17.49 -7.95
CA LYS A 267 8.34 -18.81 -8.58
C LYS A 267 7.24 -19.78 -8.17
N HIS A 268 6.99 -19.93 -6.87
CA HIS A 268 5.99 -20.88 -6.37
C HIS A 268 4.57 -20.47 -6.72
N LEU A 269 4.26 -19.16 -6.66
CA LEU A 269 2.97 -18.63 -7.06
C LEU A 269 2.70 -18.81 -8.57
N LYS A 270 3.68 -18.55 -9.44
CA LYS A 270 3.53 -18.66 -10.89
C LYS A 270 3.42 -20.12 -11.34
N ASN A 271 4.23 -20.99 -10.76
CA ASN A 271 4.33 -22.39 -11.20
C ASN A 271 3.30 -23.30 -10.49
N GLY A 272 2.56 -22.80 -9.50
CA GLY A 272 1.69 -23.62 -8.65
C GLY A 272 2.46 -24.69 -7.85
N SER A 273 3.76 -24.46 -7.63
CA SER A 273 4.63 -25.44 -6.95
C SER A 273 4.68 -25.18 -5.45
N TYR A 274 4.99 -26.22 -4.67
CA TYR A 274 4.93 -26.16 -3.22
C TYR A 274 6.20 -25.58 -2.60
N TYR A 275 6.07 -24.45 -1.91
CA TYR A 275 7.15 -23.88 -1.11
C TYR A 275 7.48 -24.80 0.07
N LEU A 276 8.76 -25.11 0.26
CA LEU A 276 9.28 -26.08 1.24
C LEU A 276 8.61 -27.47 1.11
N GLY A 277 8.06 -27.80 -0.06
CA GLY A 277 7.33 -29.05 -0.29
C GLY A 277 5.99 -29.16 0.45
N LYS A 278 5.52 -28.10 1.13
CA LYS A 278 4.35 -28.13 2.02
C LYS A 278 3.29 -27.07 1.71
N TYR A 279 3.72 -25.88 1.30
CA TYR A 279 2.86 -24.70 1.23
C TYR A 279 2.53 -24.32 -0.21
N LEU A 280 1.25 -24.17 -0.52
CA LEU A 280 0.77 -23.71 -1.82
C LEU A 280 0.43 -22.22 -1.77
N PHE A 281 1.04 -21.43 -2.65
CA PHE A 281 0.62 -20.04 -2.87
C PHE A 281 -0.36 -19.95 -4.04
N THR A 282 -1.48 -19.28 -3.84
CA THR A 282 -2.49 -19.09 -4.89
C THR A 282 -3.19 -17.74 -4.77
N ARG A 283 -3.82 -17.33 -5.87
CA ARG A 283 -4.74 -16.18 -5.92
C ARG A 283 -6.20 -16.57 -5.83
N GLU A 284 -6.48 -17.86 -5.90
CA GLU A 284 -7.83 -18.42 -5.84
C GLU A 284 -8.16 -18.78 -4.39
N ALA A 285 -9.32 -18.31 -3.92
CA ALA A 285 -9.84 -18.70 -2.63
C ALA A 285 -10.46 -20.10 -2.72
N GLU A 286 -10.12 -20.96 -1.77
CA GLU A 286 -10.78 -22.26 -1.58
C GLU A 286 -11.93 -22.11 -0.56
N VAL A 287 -13.14 -22.51 -0.95
CA VAL A 287 -14.37 -22.24 -0.18
C VAL A 287 -14.45 -23.14 1.06
N HIS A 288 -13.93 -24.36 0.95
CA HIS A 288 -14.03 -25.37 2.02
C HIS A 288 -12.80 -25.42 2.94
N ALA A 289 -11.83 -24.53 2.72
CA ALA A 289 -10.62 -24.49 3.53
C ALA A 289 -10.90 -23.99 4.95
N LYS A 290 -10.43 -24.74 5.95
CA LYS A 290 -10.48 -24.30 7.34
C LYS A 290 -9.36 -23.31 7.60
N VAL A 291 -9.70 -22.13 8.12
CA VAL A 291 -8.69 -21.14 8.54
C VAL A 291 -7.96 -21.69 9.75
N LYS A 292 -6.64 -21.77 9.67
CA LYS A 292 -5.82 -22.15 10.82
C LYS A 292 -5.73 -20.94 11.75
N ASP A 293 -6.21 -21.10 12.97
CA ASP A 293 -6.01 -20.12 14.04
C ASP A 293 -4.54 -20.16 14.49
N ILE A 294 -3.71 -19.34 13.86
CA ILE A 294 -2.27 -19.23 14.13
C ILE A 294 -1.82 -17.78 14.03
N SER A 295 -1.08 -17.32 15.04
CA SER A 295 -0.47 -15.99 15.00
C SER A 295 0.61 -15.91 13.91
N ILE A 296 0.83 -14.71 13.37
CA ILE A 296 1.83 -14.50 12.32
C ILE A 296 3.24 -14.90 12.77
N ILE A 297 3.57 -14.66 14.05
CA ILE A 297 4.87 -15.01 14.64
C ILE A 297 5.01 -16.53 14.71
N LYS A 298 4.00 -17.25 15.23
CA LYS A 298 4.01 -18.73 15.26
C LYS A 298 4.17 -19.33 13.86
N LEU A 299 3.47 -18.78 12.88
CA LEU A 299 3.59 -19.21 11.50
C LEU A 299 4.99 -18.95 10.93
N ALA A 300 5.57 -17.78 11.19
CA ALA A 300 6.93 -17.48 10.76
C ALA A 300 7.98 -18.40 11.43
N LEU A 301 7.82 -18.69 12.72
CA LEU A 301 8.65 -19.66 13.45
C LEU A 301 8.49 -21.09 12.87
N GLN A 302 7.27 -21.48 12.51
CA GLN A 302 7.00 -22.76 11.85
C GLN A 302 7.74 -22.84 10.50
N LEU A 303 7.70 -21.77 9.70
CA LEU A 303 8.42 -21.70 8.43
C LEU A 303 9.94 -21.74 8.60
N GLU A 304 10.50 -21.13 9.65
CA GLU A 304 11.93 -21.21 9.96
C GLU A 304 12.35 -22.66 10.28
N LYS A 305 11.56 -23.38 11.08
CA LYS A 305 11.78 -24.81 11.34
C LYS A 305 11.71 -25.65 10.07
N ASP A 306 10.71 -25.39 9.22
CA ASP A 306 10.56 -26.08 7.95
C ASP A 306 11.72 -25.77 6.97
N ARG A 307 12.23 -24.54 6.94
CA ARG A 307 13.42 -24.17 6.14
C ARG A 307 14.65 -24.95 6.58
N LYS A 308 14.88 -25.10 7.89
CA LYS A 308 15.98 -25.91 8.43
C LYS A 308 15.83 -27.37 8.04
N LEU A 309 14.62 -27.92 8.15
CA LEU A 309 14.32 -29.31 7.78
C LEU A 309 14.51 -29.54 6.27
N PHE A 310 14.06 -28.61 5.44
CA PHE A 310 14.13 -28.71 3.99
C PHE A 310 15.55 -28.50 3.44
N ASN A 311 16.37 -27.68 4.11
CA ASN A 311 17.73 -27.34 3.67
C ASN A 311 18.82 -28.02 4.53
N LYS A 312 18.55 -29.15 5.18
CA LYS A 312 19.51 -29.86 6.08
C LYS A 312 20.92 -30.01 5.49
N ASN A 313 21.01 -30.21 4.18
CA ASN A 313 22.27 -30.49 3.49
C ASN A 313 22.96 -29.22 2.92
N LYS A 314 22.43 -28.03 3.18
CA LYS A 314 23.02 -26.77 2.72
C LYS A 314 23.85 -26.12 3.82
N PRO A 315 25.02 -25.55 3.49
CA PRO A 315 25.82 -24.81 4.46
C PRO A 315 25.03 -23.60 4.99
N LEU A 316 24.91 -23.50 6.32
CA LEU A 316 24.26 -22.38 7.00
C LEU A 316 25.30 -21.34 7.40
N ASN A 317 25.14 -20.11 6.91
CA ASN A 317 25.90 -18.97 7.44
C ASN A 317 25.44 -18.65 8.86
N SER A 318 26.38 -18.62 9.83
CA SER A 318 26.11 -18.35 11.25
C SER A 318 25.50 -16.96 11.50
N LEU A 319 25.74 -15.99 10.61
CA LEU A 319 25.23 -14.62 10.71
C LEU A 319 23.78 -14.46 10.21
N SER A 320 23.25 -15.46 9.50
CA SER A 320 21.89 -15.48 8.96
C SER A 320 20.88 -16.15 9.90
N ARG A 321 21.25 -16.37 11.17
CA ARG A 321 20.37 -17.03 12.14
C ARG A 321 19.28 -16.08 12.62
N SER A 322 18.04 -16.57 12.57
CA SER A 322 16.86 -15.89 13.10
C SER A 322 16.92 -15.81 14.64
N VAL A 323 16.48 -14.68 15.19
CA VAL A 323 16.51 -14.35 16.62
C VAL A 323 15.10 -13.98 17.06
N LEU A 324 14.64 -14.59 18.14
CA LEU A 324 13.43 -14.20 18.85
C LEU A 324 13.81 -13.31 20.03
N MET A 325 13.25 -12.11 20.09
CA MET A 325 13.42 -11.15 21.18
C MET A 325 12.13 -11.12 22.02
N CYS A 326 12.24 -11.33 23.32
CA CYS A 326 11.11 -11.34 24.25
C CYS A 326 11.35 -10.33 25.37
N LEU A 327 10.32 -9.62 25.83
CA LEU A 327 10.40 -8.79 27.02
C LEU A 327 10.61 -9.66 28.26
N GLU A 328 11.53 -9.26 29.13
CA GLU A 328 11.93 -10.00 30.34
C GLU A 328 10.72 -10.28 31.26
N ASN A 329 9.85 -9.29 31.45
CA ASN A 329 8.69 -9.38 32.36
C ASN A 329 7.45 -10.06 31.74
N ASN A 330 7.49 -10.44 30.46
CA ASN A 330 6.37 -11.03 29.73
C ASN A 330 6.83 -12.21 28.84
N SER A 331 7.85 -12.94 29.27
CA SER A 331 8.49 -13.99 28.48
C SER A 331 7.54 -15.12 28.02
N GLU A 332 6.35 -15.22 28.62
CA GLU A 332 5.30 -16.19 28.29
C GLU A 332 4.14 -15.62 27.44
N LYS A 333 4.01 -14.29 27.29
CA LYS A 333 2.94 -13.67 26.48
C LYS A 333 3.42 -13.42 25.05
N GLU A 334 2.90 -14.21 24.12
CA GLU A 334 3.26 -14.22 22.69
C GLU A 334 3.19 -12.86 22.00
N ASP A 335 2.25 -12.00 22.40
CA ASP A 335 2.03 -10.66 21.84
C ASP A 335 3.17 -9.66 22.14
N SER A 336 4.10 -10.03 23.03
CA SER A 336 5.25 -9.19 23.40
C SER A 336 6.56 -9.62 22.74
N SER A 337 6.52 -10.64 21.88
CA SER A 337 7.71 -11.19 21.20
C SER A 337 7.90 -10.61 19.80
N LEU A 338 9.16 -10.40 19.40
CA LEU A 338 9.53 -9.91 18.07
C LEU A 338 10.51 -10.89 17.41
N LEU A 339 10.17 -11.33 16.20
CA LEU A 339 11.01 -12.21 15.40
C LEU A 339 11.84 -11.41 14.40
N PHE A 340 13.15 -11.62 14.43
CA PHE A 340 14.10 -11.05 13.48
C PHE A 340 14.76 -12.16 12.67
N PHE A 341 14.76 -12.04 11.34
CA PHE A 341 15.29 -13.07 10.44
C PHE A 341 16.82 -13.04 10.27
N SER A 342 17.52 -12.24 11.08
CA SER A 342 18.97 -12.28 11.25
C SER A 342 19.37 -11.54 12.52
N ILE A 343 20.55 -11.86 13.05
CA ILE A 343 21.18 -11.10 14.13
C ILE A 343 21.34 -9.63 13.74
N GLY A 344 21.76 -9.36 12.49
CA GLY A 344 21.95 -8.00 11.99
C GLY A 344 20.67 -7.16 12.04
N LYS A 345 19.53 -7.72 11.62
CA LYS A 345 18.23 -7.02 11.70
C LYS A 345 17.81 -6.72 13.15
N CYS A 346 18.14 -7.62 14.07
CA CYS A 346 17.89 -7.40 15.50
C CYS A 346 18.78 -6.26 16.05
N VAL A 347 20.06 -6.21 15.67
CA VAL A 347 20.97 -5.11 16.05
C VAL A 347 20.47 -3.77 15.51
N GLU A 348 20.09 -3.75 14.24
CA GLU A 348 19.61 -2.55 13.56
C GLU A 348 18.34 -2.00 14.22
N HIS A 349 17.42 -2.89 14.60
CA HIS A 349 16.24 -2.54 15.39
C HIS A 349 16.61 -1.92 16.74
N LEU A 350 17.50 -2.54 17.52
CA LEU A 350 17.93 -2.00 18.81
C LEU A 350 18.57 -0.61 18.66
N ARG A 351 19.45 -0.43 17.66
CA ARG A 351 20.07 0.87 17.36
C ARG A 351 19.06 1.93 16.99
N SER A 352 18.04 1.59 16.20
CA SER A 352 16.95 2.52 15.85
C SER A 352 16.14 2.98 17.08
N LYS A 353 16.19 2.21 18.18
CA LYS A 353 15.59 2.56 19.48
C LYS A 353 16.57 3.26 20.42
N GLY A 354 17.71 3.75 19.91
CA GLY A 354 18.73 4.44 20.70
C GLY A 354 19.57 3.51 21.57
N ARG A 355 19.50 2.19 21.36
CA ARG A 355 20.24 1.21 22.17
C ARG A 355 21.53 0.82 21.48
N SER A 356 22.65 0.90 22.21
CA SER A 356 23.93 0.39 21.70
C SER A 356 23.84 -1.13 21.60
N ALA A 357 24.07 -1.70 20.42
CA ALA A 357 24.08 -3.14 20.21
C ALA A 357 25.07 -3.51 19.10
N THR A 358 25.74 -4.66 19.24
CA THR A 358 26.61 -5.23 18.21
C THR A 358 26.30 -6.71 18.03
N HIS A 359 26.75 -7.30 16.93
CA HIS A 359 26.64 -8.75 16.69
C HIS A 359 27.26 -9.55 17.83
N LYS A 360 28.47 -9.19 18.28
CA LYS A 360 29.16 -9.85 19.40
C LYS A 360 28.35 -9.80 20.68
N THR A 361 27.74 -8.64 20.97
CA THR A 361 26.87 -8.45 22.13
C THR A 361 25.68 -9.41 22.08
N LEU A 362 24.91 -9.42 20.99
CA LEU A 362 23.75 -10.30 20.87
C LEU A 362 24.11 -11.78 20.96
N VAL A 363 25.18 -12.22 20.29
CA VAL A 363 25.64 -13.63 20.37
C VAL A 363 25.95 -14.02 21.82
N LYS A 364 26.62 -13.14 22.59
CA LYS A 364 26.92 -13.37 24.01
C LYS A 364 25.65 -13.51 24.86
N TYR A 365 24.66 -12.63 24.67
CA TYR A 365 23.44 -12.68 25.49
C TYR A 365 22.50 -13.81 25.09
N ILE A 366 22.45 -14.18 23.79
CA ILE A 366 21.75 -15.39 23.35
C ILE A 366 22.40 -16.64 23.96
N GLY A 367 23.73 -16.72 23.96
CA GLY A 367 24.47 -17.88 24.49
C GLY A 367 24.38 -18.01 26.02
N THR A 368 24.34 -16.88 26.75
CA THR A 368 24.23 -16.89 28.22
C THR A 368 22.79 -16.97 28.71
N GLY A 369 21.79 -16.74 27.84
CA GLY A 369 20.37 -16.67 28.21
C GLY A 369 20.00 -15.50 29.14
N LYS A 370 20.95 -14.61 29.43
CA LYS A 370 20.75 -13.44 30.31
C LYS A 370 19.99 -12.35 29.58
N SER A 371 19.26 -11.54 30.34
CA SER A 371 18.62 -10.36 29.80
C SER A 371 19.64 -9.32 29.37
N TYR A 372 19.31 -8.60 28.31
CA TYR A 372 20.05 -7.46 27.84
C TYR A 372 19.06 -6.32 27.61
N GLN A 373 19.21 -5.25 28.39
CA GLN A 373 18.40 -4.05 28.29
C GLN A 373 16.87 -4.31 28.39
N GLY A 374 16.47 -5.28 29.23
CA GLY A 374 15.07 -5.66 29.47
C GLY A 374 14.53 -6.72 28.51
N TYR A 375 15.38 -7.34 27.68
CA TYR A 375 14.98 -8.36 26.71
C TYR A 375 15.78 -9.65 26.85
N ILE A 376 15.12 -10.78 26.61
CA ILE A 376 15.73 -12.11 26.48
C ILE A 376 15.76 -12.48 24.99
N PHE A 377 16.88 -13.01 24.53
CA PHE A 377 17.11 -13.35 23.12
C PHE A 377 17.33 -14.86 22.96
N LYS A 378 16.71 -15.47 21.95
CA LYS A 378 16.84 -16.90 21.64
C LYS A 378 17.07 -17.13 20.15
N TYR A 379 17.91 -18.11 19.80
CA TYR A 379 17.97 -18.60 18.42
C TYR A 379 16.69 -19.38 18.09
N VAL A 380 16.19 -19.17 16.87
CA VAL A 380 15.08 -19.94 16.27
C VAL A 380 15.63 -21.05 15.43
#